data_AF-A0A9E1L7R4-F1
#
_entry.id   AF-A0A9E1L7R4-F1
#
_cell.length_a   1.000
_cell.length_b   1.000
_cell.length_c   1.000
_cell.angle_alpha   90.00
_cell.angle_beta   90.00
_cell.angle_gamma   90.00
#
_symmetry.space_group_name_H-M   'P 1'
#
loop_
_entity.id
_entity.type
_entity.pdbx_description
1 polymer ?
#
loop_
_entity_poly.entity_id
_entity_poly.type
_entity_poly.pdbx_seq_one_letter_code
_entity_poly.pdbx_strand_id
1 'polypeptide(L)' 'MTNKPNSTETQDLIHQATSHELGVDFLINGSLDAVAMTFGVHAFVVDAARDQLSKPEIVTEHREVITA' A
#
# COMPACT_ATOMS: atom_id res chain seq x y z
N MET A 1 13.27 17.31 6.37
CA MET A 1 12.83 15.90 6.36
C MET A 1 11.56 15.84 5.51
N THR A 2 11.64 15.26 4.32
CA THR A 2 10.51 15.17 3.39
C THR A 2 9.49 14.19 3.95
N ASN A 3 8.42 14.74 4.52
CA ASN A 3 7.36 14.05 5.25
C ASN A 3 6.36 13.39 4.27
N LYS A 4 6.87 12.64 3.29
CA LYS A 4 6.07 12.00 2.24
C LYS A 4 6.37 10.49 2.29
N PRO A 5 5.35 9.62 2.43
CA PRO A 5 5.54 8.17 2.38
C PRO A 5 6.30 7.84 1.11
N ASN A 6 7.45 7.20 1.24
CA ASN A 6 8.14 6.73 0.04
C ASN A 6 7.45 5.44 -0.43
N SER A 7 7.39 5.23 -1.75
CA SER A 7 6.68 4.07 -2.31
C SER A 7 7.25 2.74 -1.79
N THR A 8 8.53 2.72 -1.41
CA THR A 8 9.22 1.56 -0.83
C THR A 8 8.68 1.23 0.56
N GLU A 9 8.48 2.19 1.46
CA GLU A 9 7.90 1.98 2.80
C GLU A 9 6.49 1.39 2.71
N THR A 10 5.73 1.80 1.71
CA THR A 10 4.37 1.30 1.49
C THR A 10 4.40 -0.14 1.00
N GLN A 11 5.31 -0.48 0.08
CA GLN A 11 5.51 -1.85 -0.41
C GLN A 11 6.06 -2.78 0.68
N ASP A 12 7.02 -2.31 1.47
CA ASP A 12 7.60 -3.04 2.59
C ASP A 12 6.54 -3.35 3.65
N LEU A 13 5.65 -2.39 3.94
CA LEU A 13 4.51 -2.60 4.83
C LEU A 13 3.56 -3.70 4.31
N ILE A 14 3.21 -3.65 3.02
CA ILE A 14 2.36 -4.67 2.39
C ILE A 14 3.04 -6.04 2.46
N HIS A 15 4.35 -6.10 2.17
CA HIS A 15 5.13 -7.34 2.24
C HIS A 15 5.18 -7.90 3.66
N GLN A 16 5.42 -7.05 4.67
CA GLN A 16 5.39 -7.47 6.07
C GLN A 16 4.00 -7.95 6.47
N ALA A 17 2.93 -7.28 6.05
CA ALA A 17 1.57 -7.71 6.34
C ALA A 17 1.25 -9.08 5.71
N THR A 18 1.77 -9.40 4.51
CA THR A 18 1.64 -10.75 3.93
C THR A 18 2.36 -11.84 4.72
N SER A 19 3.48 -11.52 5.37
CA SER A 19 4.25 -12.49 6.17
C SER A 19 3.87 -12.49 7.66
N HIS A 20 3.07 -11.53 8.12
CA HIS A 20 2.62 -11.43 9.50
C HIS A 20 1.46 -12.39 9.78
N GLU A 21 1.37 -12.92 11.00
CA GLU A 21 0.32 -13.86 11.43
C GLU A 21 -1.11 -13.26 11.35
N LEU A 22 -1.21 -11.93 11.28
CA LEU A 22 -2.47 -11.18 11.17
C LEU A 22 -2.90 -11.00 9.70
N GLY A 23 -1.98 -11.21 8.77
CA GLY A 23 -2.19 -11.12 7.33
C GLY A 23 -2.44 -9.71 6.80
N VAL A 24 -2.63 -9.64 5.48
CA VAL A 24 -3.00 -8.40 4.75
C VAL A 24 -4.40 -7.93 5.14
N ASP A 25 -5.28 -8.83 5.60
CA ASP A 25 -6.62 -8.45 6.06
C ASP A 25 -6.57 -7.45 7.22
N PHE A 26 -5.65 -7.63 8.16
CA PHE A 26 -5.43 -6.68 9.25
C PHE A 26 -4.93 -5.32 8.73
N LEU A 27 -4.06 -5.32 7.71
CA LEU A 27 -3.63 -4.08 7.06
C LEU A 27 -4.81 -3.34 6.41
N ILE A 28 -5.76 -4.05 5.79
CA ILE A 28 -6.92 -3.47 5.09
C ILE A 28 -8.03 -3.04 6.06
N ASN A 29 -8.45 -3.93 6.97
CA ASN A 29 -9.64 -3.77 7.80
C ASN A 29 -9.34 -3.28 9.23
N GLY A 30 -8.08 -3.35 9.67
CA GLY A 30 -7.67 -2.96 11.02
C GLY A 30 -7.85 -1.46 11.30
N SER A 31 -7.77 -1.06 12.57
CA SER A 31 -7.72 0.37 12.91
C SER A 31 -6.39 0.97 12.45
N LEU A 32 -6.43 2.15 11.84
CA LEU A 32 -5.25 2.84 11.29
C LEU A 32 -4.11 2.98 12.31
N ASP A 33 -4.44 3.41 13.54
CA ASP A 33 -3.48 3.52 14.64
C ASP A 33 -2.95 2.16 15.10
N ALA A 34 -3.80 1.12 15.15
CA ALA A 34 -3.38 -0.21 15.56
C ALA A 34 -2.38 -0.82 14.57
N VAL A 35 -2.69 -0.72 13.27
CA VAL A 35 -1.79 -1.18 12.19
C VAL A 35 -0.47 -0.40 12.22
N ALA A 36 -0.55 0.93 12.35
CA ALA A 36 0.63 1.79 12.46
C ALA A 36 1.54 1.37 13.64
N MET A 37 0.95 1.11 14.81
CA MET A 37 1.69 0.63 15.99
C MET A 37 2.27 -0.77 15.80
N THR A 38 1.52 -1.71 15.21
CA THR A 38 1.97 -3.09 14.98
C THR A 38 3.17 -3.15 14.04
N PHE A 39 3.15 -2.40 12.94
CA PHE A 39 4.22 -2.40 11.96
C PHE A 39 5.27 -1.31 12.19
N GLY A 40 5.13 -0.50 13.25
CA GLY A 40 6.07 0.56 13.58
C GLY A 40 6.15 1.67 12.52
N VAL A 41 5.06 1.89 11.78
CA VAL A 41 4.97 2.88 10.69
C VAL A 41 4.04 4.03 11.07
N HIS A 42 4.02 5.09 10.27
CA HIS A 42 3.05 6.17 10.43
C HIS A 42 1.70 5.83 9.79
N ALA A 43 0.61 6.37 10.35
CA ALA A 43 -0.75 6.22 9.83
C ALA A 43 -0.89 6.62 8.35
N PHE A 44 -0.15 7.64 7.89
CA PHE A 44 -0.12 8.05 6.48
C PHE A 44 0.44 6.97 5.52
N VAL A 45 1.34 6.11 6.01
CA VAL A 45 1.90 4.99 5.21
C VAL A 45 0.87 3.86 5.11
N VAL A 46 0.15 3.59 6.20
CA VAL A 46 -0.94 2.61 6.24
C VAL A 46 -2.06 3.02 5.28
N ASP A 47 -2.45 4.30 5.31
CA ASP A 47 -3.45 4.85 4.41
C ASP A 47 -3.02 4.72 2.94
N ALA A 48 -1.77 5.10 2.62
CA ALA A 48 -1.21 4.92 1.28
C ALA A 48 -1.15 3.45 0.82
N ALA A 49 -0.87 2.52 1.73
CA ALA A 49 -0.86 1.08 1.43
C ALA A 49 -2.25 0.55 1.11
N ARG A 50 -3.26 0.97 1.88
CA ARG A 50 -4.67 0.65 1.60
C ARG A 50 -5.12 1.19 0.25
N ASP A 51 -4.69 2.40 -0.06
CA ASP A 51 -4.97 3.07 -1.32
C ASP A 51 -4.36 2.30 -2.50
N GLN A 52 -3.15 1.75 -2.35
CA GLN A 52 -2.52 0.89 -3.35
C GLN A 52 -3.22 -0.46 -3.49
N LEU A 53 -3.62 -1.10 -2.38
CA LEU A 53 -4.31 -2.39 -2.38
C LEU A 53 -5.75 -2.29 -2.91
N SER A 54 -6.41 -1.15 -2.69
CA SER A 54 -7.81 -0.92 -3.12
C SER A 54 -7.90 -0.45 -4.57
N LYS A 55 -6.81 0.08 -5.14
CA LYS A 55 -6.76 0.39 -6.56
C LYS A 55 -6.54 -0.92 -7.32
N PRO A 56 -7.55 -1.47 -8.03
CA PRO A 56 -7.25 -2.45 -9.06
C PRO A 56 -6.27 -1.75 -10.01
N GLU A 57 -5.13 -2.36 -10.30
CA GLU A 57 -4.24 -1.87 -11.36
C GLU A 57 -5.11 -1.60 -12.59
N ILE A 58 -5.36 -0.33 -12.89
CA ILE A 58 -5.86 0.05 -14.19
C ILE A 58 -4.63 -0.11 -15.07
N VAL A 59 -4.43 -1.33 -15.58
CA VAL A 59 -3.52 -1.62 -16.67
C VAL A 59 -3.98 -0.71 -17.80
N THR A 60 -3.37 0.46 -17.88
CA THR A 60 -3.58 1.37 -18.99
C THR A 60 -2.78 0.75 -20.13
N GLU A 61 -3.40 -0.21 -20.84
CA GLU A 61 -2.93 -0.59 -22.17
C GLU A 61 -2.89 0.69 -23.01
N HIS A 62 -1.69 1.27 -23.11
CA HIS A 62 -1.39 2.26 -24.12
C HIS A 62 -1.37 1.52 -25.45
N ARG A 63 -2.56 1.28 -26.03
CA ARG A 63 -2.68 0.83 -27.41
C ARG A 63 -2.27 2.00 -28.29
N GLU A 64 -0.98 2.10 -28.61
CA GLU A 64 -0.48 2.99 -29.65
C GLU A 64 -1.17 2.61 -30.96
N VAL A 65 -2.08 3.47 -31.43
CA VAL A 65 -2.71 3.34 -32.74
C VAL A 65 -1.67 3.78 -33.77
N ILE A 66 -0.89 2.82 -34.26
CA ILE A 66 -0.02 3.01 -35.42
C ILE A 66 -0.94 3.28 -36.62
N THR A 67 -0.95 4.52 -37.10
CA THR A 67 -1.65 4.89 -38.34
C THR A 67 -0.63 4.87 -39.48
N ALA A 68 -0.93 4.09 -40.52
CA ALA A 68 -0.13 3.88 -41.72
C ALA A 68 -0.22 5.06 -42.70
#